data_AF-A0A9X8F6Y3-F1
#
_entry.id   AF-A0A9X8F6Y3-F1
#
_cell.length_a   1.000
_cell.length_b   1.000
_cell.length_c   1.000
_cell.angle_alpha   90.00
_cell.angle_beta   90.00
_cell.angle_gamma   90.00
#
_symmetry.space_group_name_H-M   'P 1'
#
loop_
_entity.id
_entity.type
_entity.pdbx_description
1 polymer ?
#
loop_
_entity_poly.entity_id
_entity_poly.type
_entity_poly.pdbx_seq_one_letter_code
_entity_poly.pdbx_strand_id
1 'polypeptide(L)' 'MAVEAHRHCAICGKPIPLTESFCSDKCQEQYQLKQKQVAKQRKILFGIVIVFVLIYVVMVFLKPF' A
#
# COMPACT_ATOMS: atom_id res chain seq x y z
N MET A 1 -33.34 -1.10 -18.85
CA MET A 1 -33.10 -0.78 -17.43
C MET A 1 -31.74 -0.11 -17.37
N ALA A 2 -31.66 1.20 -17.18
CA ALA A 2 -30.38 1.88 -17.07
C ALA A 2 -29.84 1.59 -15.66
N VAL A 3 -28.81 0.75 -15.56
CA VAL A 3 -28.08 0.61 -14.30
C VAL A 3 -27.31 1.90 -14.13
N GLU A 4 -27.74 2.74 -13.18
CA GLU A 4 -27.00 3.95 -12.85
C GLU A 4 -25.58 3.56 -12.44
N ALA A 5 -24.60 4.26 -13.03
CA ALA A 5 -23.22 3.97 -12.78
C ALA A 5 -22.91 4.22 -11.30
N HIS A 6 -22.54 3.16 -10.60
CA HIS A 6 -22.16 3.17 -9.19
C HIS A 6 -20.82 2.47 -9.05
N ARG A 7 -20.05 2.88 -8.04
CA ARG A 7 -18.81 2.21 -7.65
C ARG A 7 -19.06 1.51 -6.32
N HIS A 8 -18.24 0.53 -5.99
CA HIS A 8 -18.33 -0.15 -4.69
C HIS A 8 -17.26 0.41 -3.74
N CYS A 9 -17.60 0.54 -2.46
CA CYS A 9 -16.63 0.94 -1.44
C CYS A 9 -15.51 -0.11 -1.34
N ALA A 10 -14.25 0.32 -1.45
CA ALA A 10 -13.09 -0.56 -1.44
C ALA A 10 -12.85 -1.32 -0.12
N ILE A 11 -13.60 -0.99 0.94
CA ILE A 11 -13.45 -1.61 2.27
C ILE A 11 -14.57 -2.61 2.56
N CYS A 12 -15.81 -2.29 2.24
CA CYS A 12 -16.98 -3.09 2.63
C CYS A 12 -17.87 -3.51 1.45
N GLY A 13 -17.58 -3.05 0.23
CA GLY A 13 -18.33 -3.42 -0.97
C GLY A 13 -19.72 -2.80 -1.09
N LYS A 14 -20.09 -1.83 -0.25
CA LYS A 14 -21.37 -1.13 -0.40
C LYS A 14 -21.40 -0.28 -1.68
N PRO A 15 -22.49 -0.30 -2.47
CA PRO A 15 -22.67 0.62 -3.59
C PRO A 15 -22.62 2.07 -3.10
N ILE A 16 -21.82 2.89 -3.77
CA ILE A 16 -21.67 4.32 -3.51
C ILE A 16 -21.75 5.07 -4.85
N PRO A 17 -22.25 6.32 -4.84
CA PRO A 17 -22.28 7.14 -6.05
C PRO A 17 -20.86 7.41 -6.55
N LEU A 18 -20.71 7.72 -7.84
CA LEU A 18 -19.39 7.97 -8.43
C LEU A 18 -18.64 9.16 -7.81
N THR A 19 -19.37 10.11 -7.23
CA THR A 19 -18.87 11.30 -6.54
C THR A 19 -18.11 10.97 -5.25
N GLU A 20 -18.54 9.94 -4.54
CA GLU A 20 -18.02 9.60 -3.21
C GLU A 20 -17.00 8.49 -3.27
N SER A 21 -16.06 8.49 -2.32
CA SER A 21 -14.96 7.51 -2.30
C SER A 21 -15.12 6.34 -1.35
N PHE A 22 -15.82 6.56 -0.24
CA PHE A 22 -16.11 5.55 0.78
C PHE A 22 -17.56 5.70 1.23
N CYS A 23 -18.16 4.62 1.74
CA CYS A 23 -19.55 4.66 2.19
C CYS A 23 -19.74 5.34 3.56
N SER A 24 -18.65 5.54 4.31
CA SER A 24 -18.65 6.16 5.64
C SER A 24 -17.23 6.52 6.09
N ASP A 25 -17.12 7.42 7.06
CA ASP A 25 -15.87 7.83 7.69
C ASP A 25 -15.10 6.64 8.28
N LYS A 26 -15.83 5.66 8.85
CA LYS A 26 -15.23 4.41 9.36
C LYS A 26 -14.49 3.66 8.26
N CYS A 27 -15.06 3.57 7.06
CA CYS A 27 -14.39 2.90 5.94
C CYS A 27 -13.17 3.70 5.46
N GLN A 28 -13.25 5.03 5.44
CA GLN A 28 -12.12 5.87 5.11
C GLN A 28 -10.98 5.72 6.12
N GLU A 29 -11.27 5.69 7.42
CA GLU A 29 -10.27 5.50 8.47
C GLU A 29 -9.59 4.13 8.35
N GLN A 30 -10.37 3.05 8.16
CA GLN A 30 -9.82 1.70 7.94
C GLN A 30 -8.90 1.66 6.70
N TYR A 31 -9.28 2.34 5.62
CA TYR A 31 -8.45 2.46 4.44
C TYR A 31 -7.14 3.21 4.73
N GLN A 32 -7.19 4.33 5.45
CA GLN A 32 -6.00 5.08 5.84
C GLN A 32 -5.08 4.28 6.77
N LEU A 33 -5.64 3.52 7.72
CA LEU A 33 -4.87 2.63 8.59
C LEU A 33 -4.14 1.56 7.78
N LYS A 34 -4.84 0.91 6.84
CA LYS A 34 -4.22 -0.07 5.93
C LYS A 34 -3.14 0.57 5.06
N GLN A 35 -3.37 1.77 4.51
CA GLN A 35 -2.35 2.49 3.77
C GLN A 35 -1.10 2.79 4.62
N LYS A 36 -1.28 3.27 5.85
CA LYS A 36 -0.16 3.53 6.78
C LYS A 36 0.63 2.26 7.08
N GLN A 37 -0.06 1.14 7.28
CA GLN A 37 0.57 -0.17 7.47
C GLN A 37 1.39 -0.59 6.24
N VAL A 38 0.81 -0.51 5.04
CA VAL A 38 1.51 -0.84 3.78
C VAL A 38 2.72 0.08 3.57
N ALA A 39 2.59 1.39 3.83
CA ALA A 39 3.68 2.34 3.74
C ALA A 39 4.83 2.00 4.71
N LYS A 40 4.50 1.59 5.96
CA LYS A 40 5.50 1.13 6.93
C LYS A 40 6.19 -0.14 6.45
N GLN A 41 5.43 -1.13 5.97
CA GLN A 41 5.99 -2.39 5.45
C GLN A 41 6.90 -2.15 4.25
N ARG A 42 6.50 -1.25 3.33
CA ARG A 42 7.32 -0.88 2.18
C ARG A 42 8.66 -0.26 2.58
N LYS A 43 8.66 0.61 3.60
CA LYS A 43 9.90 1.19 4.15
C LYS A 43 10.81 0.13 4.76
N ILE A 44 10.24 -0.82 5.51
CA ILE A 44 11.01 -1.93 6.11
C ILE A 44 11.63 -2.80 5.01
N LEU A 45 10.83 -3.22 4.02
CA LEU A 45 11.32 -4.02 2.90
C LEU A 45 12.44 -3.30 2.15
N PHE A 46 12.28 -2.00 1.87
CA PHE A 46 13.29 -1.20 1.21
C PHE A 46 14.59 -1.10 2.04
N GLY A 47 14.48 -0.94 3.36
CA GLY A 47 15.61 -0.97 4.28
C GLY A 47 16.37 -2.30 4.23
N ILE A 48 15.64 -3.43 4.25
CA ILE A 48 16.23 -4.77 4.13
C ILE A 48 16.98 -4.91 2.79
N VAL A 49 16.36 -4.51 1.67
CA VAL A 49 16.99 -4.56 0.34
C VAL A 49 18.28 -3.74 0.31
N ILE A 50 18.27 -2.52 0.85
CA ILE A 50 19.47 -1.68 0.94
C ILE A 50 20.58 -2.38 1.73
N VAL A 51 20.26 -2.96 2.90
CA VAL A 51 21.26 -3.65 3.72
C VAL A 51 21.88 -4.81 2.95
N PHE A 52 21.08 -5.62 2.26
CA PHE A 52 21.60 -6.72 1.43
C PHE A 52 22.49 -6.21 0.29
N VAL A 53 22.09 -5.14 -0.40
CA VAL A 53 22.89 -4.53 -1.46
C VAL A 53 24.22 -4.02 -0.91
N LEU A 54 24.21 -3.35 0.25
CA LEU A 54 25.45 -2.86 0.89
C LEU A 54 26.37 -4.02 1.29
N ILE A 55 25.84 -5.08 1.89
CA ILE A 55 26.62 -6.28 2.23
C ILE A 55 27.21 -6.90 0.97
N TYR A 56 26.43 -7.02 -0.10
CA TYR A 56 26.90 -7.56 -1.37
C TYR A 56 28.02 -6.70 -1.97
N VAL A 57 27.85 -5.38 -2.01
CA VAL A 57 28.88 -4.45 -2.47
C VAL A 57 30.14 -4.59 -1.60
N VAL A 58 30.01 -4.62 -0.28
CA VAL A 58 31.16 -4.83 0.61
C VAL A 58 31.82 -6.19 0.35
N MET A 59 31.07 -7.28 0.18
CA MET A 59 31.67 -8.59 -0.12
C MET A 59 32.42 -8.60 -1.46
N VAL A 60 31.87 -7.96 -2.48
CA VAL A 60 32.46 -7.92 -3.83
C VAL A 60 33.69 -7.00 -3.88
N PHE A 61 33.63 -5.84 -3.23
CA PHE A 61 34.69 -4.83 -3.31
C PHE A 61 35.74 -4.91 -2.19
N LEU A 62 35.39 -5.43 -1.01
CA LEU A 62 36.29 -5.53 0.15
C LEU A 62 37.03 -6.88 0.23
N LYS A 63 36.64 -7.87 -0.56
CA LYS A 63 37.47 -9.05 -0.84
C LYS A 63 38.14 -8.83 -2.20
N PRO A 64 39.28 -8.12 -2.25
CA PRO A 64 40.10 -8.20 -3.44
C PRO A 64 40.49 -9.67 -3.59
N PHE A 65 40.53 -10.10 -4.84
CA PHE A 65 41.00 -11.41 -5.31
C PHE A 65 42.02 -12.09 -4.38
#